data_AF-A0A8T7A350-F1
#
_entry.id   AF-A0A8T7A350-F1
#
_cell.length_a   1.000
_cell.length_b   1.000
_cell.length_c   1.000
_cell.angle_alpha   90.00
_cell.angle_beta   90.00
_cell.angle_gamma   90.00
#
_symmetry.space_group_name_H-M   'P 1'
#
loop_
_entity.id
_entity.type
_entity.pdbx_description
1 polymer ?
#
loop_
_entity_poly.entity_id
_entity_poly.type
_entity_poly.pdbx_seq_one_letter_code
_entity_poly.pdbx_strand_id
1 'polypeptide(L)'
;MSKKNIIMPIENGPLHITGTLELLNSESELLEKAEELYLCRCGQSNNKPYCDGQHKQTGFVEPGVFIKPPESEEEQNSEGLLSIKVQANGPLIFRGDACIQDTSGQQIFRKVGGLCRCEKSANRPFCDGTHAKTGFVAE
;
A
#
# COMPACT_ATOMS: atom_id res chain seq x y z
N MET A 1 2.62 21.36 12.08
CA MET A 1 3.63 20.49 11.46
C MET A 1 2.87 19.51 10.59
N SER A 2 3.16 19.45 9.29
CA SER A 2 2.51 18.49 8.39
C SER A 2 2.95 17.07 8.75
N LYS A 3 2.03 16.10 8.73
CA LYS A 3 2.40 14.69 8.92
C LYS A 3 3.16 14.18 7.70
N LYS A 4 4.16 13.32 7.93
CA LYS A 4 4.88 12.65 6.86
C LYS A 4 4.03 11.51 6.28
N ASN A 5 3.98 11.47 4.95
CA ASN A 5 3.45 10.43 4.11
C ASN A 5 4.38 9.22 4.14
N ILE A 6 4.03 8.21 4.94
CA ILE A 6 4.79 6.97 5.10
C ILE A 6 3.88 5.81 4.72
N ILE A 7 4.38 4.90 3.88
CA ILE A 7 3.74 3.63 3.55
C ILE A 7 4.64 2.52 4.06
N MET A 8 4.16 1.73 5.01
CA MET A 8 4.90 0.64 5.63
C MET A 8 4.17 -0.70 5.46
N PRO A 9 4.77 -1.68 4.75
CA PRO A 9 4.28 -3.05 4.77
C PRO A 9 4.66 -3.71 6.11
N ILE A 10 3.72 -3.82 7.05
CA ILE A 10 3.96 -4.47 8.35
C ILE A 10 4.21 -5.96 8.13
N GLU A 11 5.26 -6.52 8.74
CA GLU A 11 5.56 -7.95 8.72
C GLU A 11 4.31 -8.80 9.04
N ASN A 12 3.99 -9.75 8.17
CA ASN A 12 2.82 -10.63 8.25
C ASN A 12 1.47 -9.89 8.41
N GLY A 13 1.44 -8.59 8.10
CA GLY A 13 0.37 -7.68 8.44
C GLY A 13 -0.06 -6.78 7.28
N PRO A 14 -0.87 -5.76 7.55
CA PRO A 14 -1.39 -4.83 6.54
C PRO A 14 -0.34 -3.85 6.02
N LEU A 15 -0.75 -3.00 5.09
CA LEU A 15 -0.09 -1.74 4.82
C LEU A 15 -0.53 -0.72 5.87
N HIS A 16 0.42 -0.16 6.61
CA HIS A 16 0.21 0.98 7.48
C HIS A 16 0.61 2.26 6.75
N ILE A 17 -0.33 3.18 6.59
CA ILE A 17 -0.14 4.41 5.84
C ILE A 17 -0.42 5.57 6.77
N THR A 18 0.53 6.50 6.92
CA THR A 18 0.34 7.74 7.69
C THR A 18 0.53 8.93 6.79
N GLY A 19 -0.09 10.08 7.10
CA GLY A 19 0.07 11.31 6.34
C GLY A 19 -1.15 12.21 6.41
N THR A 20 -1.34 13.05 5.40
CA THR A 20 -2.64 13.68 5.12
C THR A 20 -3.27 12.88 3.98
N LEU A 21 -4.26 12.03 4.29
CA LEU A 21 -4.70 10.97 3.38
C LEU A 21 -6.09 11.21 2.82
N GLU A 22 -6.28 10.85 1.55
CA GLU A 22 -7.60 10.69 0.92
C GLU A 22 -7.70 9.28 0.31
N LEU A 23 -8.64 8.47 0.80
CA LEU A 23 -8.95 7.16 0.24
C LEU A 23 -10.05 7.32 -0.80
N LEU A 24 -9.80 6.83 -2.01
CA LEU A 24 -10.72 6.91 -3.15
C LEU A 24 -11.14 5.51 -3.60
N ASN A 25 -12.39 5.37 -4.06
CA ASN A 25 -12.85 4.14 -4.72
C ASN A 25 -12.34 4.03 -6.17
N SER A 26 -12.75 2.98 -6.88
CA SER A 26 -12.38 2.74 -8.29
C SER A 26 -12.85 3.84 -9.26
N GLU A 27 -13.92 4.55 -8.92
CA GLU A 27 -14.49 5.66 -9.69
C GLU A 27 -13.82 7.00 -9.36
N SER A 28 -12.89 7.01 -8.40
CA SER A 28 -12.19 8.21 -7.88
C SER A 28 -13.06 9.10 -6.99
N GLU A 29 -14.13 8.55 -6.43
CA GLU A 29 -14.94 9.22 -5.42
C GLU A 29 -14.26 9.08 -4.05
N LEU A 30 -14.34 10.13 -3.24
CA LEU A 30 -13.77 10.16 -1.90
C LEU A 30 -14.57 9.26 -0.96
N LEU A 31 -13.91 8.24 -0.42
CA LEU A 31 -14.45 7.38 0.64
C LEU A 31 -14.19 7.99 2.02
N GLU A 32 -12.95 8.42 2.28
CA GLU A 32 -12.54 8.84 3.61
C GLU A 32 -11.33 9.79 3.54
N LYS A 33 -11.28 10.77 4.45
CA LYS A 33 -10.06 11.50 4.79
C LYS A 33 -9.54 10.99 6.12
N ALA A 34 -8.25 10.70 6.20
CA ALA A 34 -7.64 10.14 7.39
C ALA A 34 -6.22 10.67 7.58
N GLU A 35 -5.66 10.42 8.76
CA GLU A 35 -4.23 10.64 9.00
C GLU A 35 -3.44 9.33 9.13
N GLU A 36 -4.17 8.22 9.24
CA GLU A 36 -3.64 6.87 9.40
C GLU A 36 -4.64 5.86 8.80
N LEU A 37 -4.15 4.91 8.02
CA LEU A 37 -4.94 3.83 7.43
C LEU A 37 -4.20 2.48 7.56
N TYR A 38 -4.96 1.42 7.77
CA TYR A 38 -4.49 0.04 7.71
C TYR A 38 -5.20 -0.69 6.58
N LEU A 39 -4.52 -0.86 5.45
CA LEU A 39 -5.10 -1.44 4.24
C LEU A 39 -4.66 -2.88 4.04
N CYS A 40 -5.60 -3.71 3.61
CA CYS A 40 -5.37 -5.14 3.39
C CYS A 40 -4.37 -5.35 2.25
N ARG A 41 -3.32 -6.13 2.52
CA ARG A 41 -2.38 -6.63 1.49
C ARG A 41 -2.34 -8.16 1.37
N CYS A 42 -3.06 -8.89 2.23
CA CYS A 42 -3.19 -10.34 2.17
C CYS A 42 -4.37 -10.82 1.30
N GLY A 43 -5.22 -9.91 0.81
CA GLY A 43 -6.38 -10.31 -0.01
C GLY A 43 -7.50 -11.07 0.72
N GLN A 44 -7.35 -11.42 2.01
CA GLN A 44 -8.33 -12.23 2.77
C GLN A 44 -9.30 -11.43 3.65
N SER A 45 -9.14 -10.11 3.74
CA SER A 45 -10.06 -9.25 4.53
C SER A 45 -11.50 -9.36 4.02
N ASN A 46 -12.47 -9.39 4.93
CA ASN A 46 -13.90 -9.30 4.65
C ASN A 46 -14.37 -7.85 4.54
N ASN A 47 -13.54 -6.88 4.94
CA ASN A 47 -13.82 -5.46 4.91
C ASN A 47 -12.85 -4.71 3.98
N LYS A 48 -12.61 -5.25 2.78
CA LYS A 48 -11.72 -4.60 1.81
C LYS A 48 -12.23 -3.19 1.46
N PRO A 49 -11.35 -2.20 1.27
CA PRO A 49 -9.89 -2.29 1.20
C PRO A 49 -9.17 -2.34 2.55
N TYR A 50 -9.89 -2.22 3.66
CA TYR A 50 -9.34 -2.16 5.00
C TYR A 50 -8.85 -3.52 5.49
N CYS A 51 -7.90 -3.51 6.42
CA CYS A 51 -7.50 -4.69 7.16
C CYS A 51 -8.48 -4.95 8.32
N ASP A 52 -8.92 -6.20 8.47
CA ASP A 52 -9.81 -6.67 9.54
C ASP A 52 -9.15 -7.76 10.41
N GLY A 53 -7.84 -7.99 10.25
CA GLY A 53 -7.08 -8.99 11.01
C GLY A 53 -7.06 -10.40 10.42
N GLN A 54 -7.74 -10.66 9.30
CA GLN A 54 -7.77 -12.00 8.68
C GLN A 54 -6.39 -12.58 8.36
N HIS A 55 -5.39 -11.73 8.09
CA HIS A 55 -3.99 -12.14 7.86
C HIS A 55 -3.42 -13.04 8.96
N LYS A 56 -3.86 -12.86 10.21
CA LYS A 56 -3.43 -13.69 11.36
C LYS A 56 -4.03 -15.09 11.31
N GLN A 57 -5.25 -15.21 10.80
CA GLN A 57 -6.01 -16.47 10.74
C GLN A 57 -5.63 -17.29 9.52
N THR A 58 -5.31 -16.63 8.39
CA THR A 58 -4.98 -17.29 7.13
C THR A 58 -3.49 -17.61 6.99
N GLY A 59 -2.68 -17.33 8.01
CA GLY A 59 -1.25 -17.61 8.00
C GLY A 59 -0.50 -16.81 6.94
N PHE A 60 -0.84 -15.53 6.75
CA PHE A 60 -0.16 -14.67 5.80
C PHE A 60 1.31 -14.49 6.22
N VAL A 61 2.24 -14.95 5.37
CA VAL A 61 3.68 -14.83 5.61
C VAL A 61 4.27 -13.87 4.58
N GLU A 62 4.63 -12.68 5.03
CA GLU A 62 5.30 -11.67 4.22
C GLU A 62 6.25 -10.85 5.11
N PRO A 63 7.55 -10.81 4.80
CA PRO A 63 8.56 -10.23 5.70
C PRO A 63 8.42 -8.71 5.88
N GLY A 64 7.69 -8.03 5.00
CA GLY A 64 7.56 -6.57 5.07
C GLY A 64 8.84 -5.84 4.68
N VAL A 65 9.72 -6.50 3.93
CA VAL A 65 10.94 -5.93 3.32
C VAL A 65 10.80 -5.90 1.80
N PHE A 66 11.53 -4.99 1.16
CA PHE A 66 11.58 -4.92 -0.30
C PHE A 66 13.00 -4.75 -0.84
N ILE A 67 13.19 -5.02 -2.13
CA ILE A 67 14.47 -4.79 -2.79
C ILE A 67 14.53 -3.33 -3.22
N LYS A 68 15.49 -2.58 -2.69
CA LYS A 68 15.76 -1.20 -3.11
C LYS A 68 16.29 -1.21 -4.55
N PRO A 69 15.65 -0.51 -5.51
CA PRO A 69 16.22 -0.37 -6.84
C PRO A 69 17.53 0.43 -6.77
N PRO A 70 18.49 0.16 -7.67
CA PRO A 70 19.81 0.80 -7.67
C PRO A 70 19.74 2.32 -7.87
N GLU A 71 18.69 2.81 -8.53
CA GLU A 71 18.36 4.24 -8.63
C GLU A 71 17.15 4.52 -7.73
N SER A 72 17.41 4.89 -6.48
CA SER A 72 16.38 5.43 -5.59
C SER A 72 16.55 6.95 -5.52
N GLU A 73 15.45 7.68 -5.70
CA GLU A 73 15.42 9.14 -5.54
C GLU A 73 15.99 9.55 -4.17
N GLU A 74 16.78 10.64 -4.15
CA GLU A 74 17.27 11.27 -2.92
C GLU A 74 16.10 11.68 -2.02
N GLU A 75 16.35 11.81 -0.72
CA GLU A 75 15.35 12.16 0.30
C GLU A 75 14.58 13.43 -0.11
N GLN A 76 13.37 13.26 -0.63
CA GLN A 76 12.50 14.37 -1.03
C GLN A 76 11.34 14.49 -0.05
N ASN A 77 10.86 15.74 0.09
CA ASN A 77 9.76 16.13 0.96
C ASN A 77 8.61 15.09 0.93
N SER A 78 8.34 14.44 2.05
CA SER A 78 7.26 13.45 2.19
C SER A 78 6.03 14.06 2.86
N GLU A 79 5.74 15.33 2.63
CA GLU A 79 4.58 16.03 3.21
C GLU A 79 3.57 16.39 2.12
N GLY A 80 2.35 16.73 2.53
CA GLY A 80 1.26 17.09 1.61
C GLY A 80 0.23 15.97 1.46
N LEU A 81 -0.71 16.17 0.54
CA LEU A 81 -1.80 15.22 0.33
C LEU A 81 -1.27 13.94 -0.34
N LEU A 82 -1.55 12.79 0.29
CA LEU A 82 -1.36 11.47 -0.29
C LEU A 82 -2.72 10.84 -0.58
N SER A 83 -3.05 10.71 -1.86
CA SER A 83 -4.24 10.00 -2.31
C SER A 83 -3.95 8.51 -2.46
N ILE A 84 -4.83 7.65 -1.95
CA ILE A 84 -4.81 6.20 -2.13
C ILE A 84 -6.08 5.82 -2.86
N LYS A 85 -5.97 5.34 -4.10
CA LYS A 85 -7.10 4.86 -4.90
C LYS A 85 -7.16 3.35 -4.89
N VAL A 86 -8.32 2.79 -4.57
CA VAL A 86 -8.57 1.36 -4.72
C VAL A 86 -8.89 1.09 -6.20
N GLN A 87 -8.05 0.29 -6.86
CA GLN A 87 -8.36 -0.18 -8.21
C GLN A 87 -9.18 -1.47 -8.09
N ALA A 88 -10.35 -1.50 -8.74
CA ALA A 88 -11.18 -2.70 -8.83
C ALA A 88 -10.35 -3.86 -9.41
N ASN A 89 -10.38 -5.00 -8.73
CA ASN A 89 -9.65 -6.22 -9.06
C ASN A 89 -8.13 -6.01 -9.19
N GLY A 90 -7.62 -4.97 -8.53
CA GLY A 90 -6.28 -4.45 -8.78
C GLY A 90 -5.56 -3.96 -7.53
N PRO A 91 -4.45 -3.24 -7.73
CA PRO A 91 -3.63 -2.70 -6.64
C PRO A 91 -4.30 -1.51 -5.94
N LEU A 92 -3.68 -1.07 -4.84
CA LEU A 92 -3.89 0.29 -4.32
C LEU A 92 -2.94 1.22 -5.05
N ILE A 93 -3.46 2.24 -5.72
CA ILE A 93 -2.66 3.25 -6.43
C ILE A 93 -2.48 4.45 -5.52
N PHE A 94 -1.25 4.75 -5.11
CA PHE A 94 -0.96 5.97 -4.38
C PHE A 94 -0.51 7.08 -5.33
N ARG A 95 -0.88 8.33 -5.02
CA ARG A 95 -0.33 9.55 -5.66
C ARG A 95 -0.09 10.65 -4.62
N GLY A 96 1.08 11.26 -4.70
CA GLY A 96 1.59 12.22 -3.72
C GLY A 96 2.99 11.79 -3.26
N ASP A 97 3.76 12.72 -2.72
CA ASP A 97 5.11 12.40 -2.23
C ASP A 97 5.01 11.44 -1.04
N ALA A 98 5.55 10.22 -1.19
CA ALA A 98 5.48 9.17 -0.17
C ALA A 98 6.86 8.55 0.07
N CYS A 99 7.20 8.38 1.34
CA CYS A 99 8.27 7.50 1.78
C CYS A 99 7.70 6.08 1.95
N ILE A 100 8.24 5.12 1.21
CA ILE A 100 7.96 3.70 1.45
C ILE A 100 9.09 3.19 2.33
N GLN A 101 8.77 2.87 3.59
CA GLN A 101 9.70 2.37 4.58
C GLN A 101 9.37 0.93 4.94
N ASP A 102 10.35 0.07 4.92
CA ASP A 102 10.19 -1.35 5.26
C ASP A 102 10.55 -1.65 6.72
N THR A 103 10.32 -2.88 7.17
CA THR A 103 10.56 -3.30 8.56
C THR A 103 12.03 -3.34 8.96
N SER A 104 12.96 -3.34 8.00
CA SER A 104 14.41 -3.22 8.23
C SER A 104 14.88 -1.77 8.39
N GLY A 105 14.00 -0.80 8.11
CA GLY A 105 14.31 0.63 8.07
C GLY A 105 14.77 1.13 6.69
N GLN A 106 14.76 0.27 5.67
CA GLN A 106 15.07 0.67 4.30
C GLN A 106 13.98 1.60 3.76
N GLN A 107 14.38 2.67 3.09
CA GLN A 107 13.49 3.67 2.52
C GLN A 107 13.71 3.89 1.03
N ILE A 108 12.60 4.09 0.32
CA ILE A 108 12.56 4.67 -1.03
C ILE A 108 11.49 5.76 -1.09
N PHE A 109 11.68 6.74 -1.96
CA PHE A 109 10.72 7.81 -2.20
C PHE A 109 10.08 7.63 -3.56
N ARG A 110 8.76 7.80 -3.63
CA ARG A 110 8.01 7.79 -4.89
C ARG A 110 6.81 8.73 -4.80
N LYS A 111 6.48 9.36 -5.92
CA LYS A 111 5.26 10.18 -6.07
C LYS A 111 4.04 9.37 -6.50
N VAL A 112 4.27 8.20 -7.11
CA VAL A 112 3.23 7.34 -7.66
C VAL A 112 3.67 5.89 -7.57
N GLY A 113 2.72 4.99 -7.35
CA GLY A 113 2.97 3.55 -7.42
C GLY A 113 1.74 2.71 -7.12
N GLY A 114 1.84 1.41 -7.42
CA GLY A 114 0.82 0.42 -7.13
C GLY A 114 1.29 -0.53 -6.03
N LEU A 115 0.49 -0.71 -4.98
CA LEU A 115 0.72 -1.66 -3.90
C LEU A 115 -0.10 -2.93 -4.13
N CYS A 116 0.54 -4.08 -4.01
CA CYS A 116 -0.07 -5.37 -4.25
C CYS A 116 -1.12 -5.71 -3.18
N ARG A 117 -2.29 -6.19 -3.64
CA ARG A 117 -3.38 -6.74 -2.82
C ARG A 117 -3.62 -8.24 -3.04
N CYS A 118 -3.08 -8.80 -4.13
CA CYS A 118 -3.39 -10.14 -4.59
C CYS A 118 -2.41 -11.22 -4.11
N GLU A 119 -1.40 -10.84 -3.32
CA GLU A 119 -0.31 -11.70 -2.79
C GLU A 119 0.62 -12.35 -3.83
N LYS A 120 0.28 -12.30 -5.12
CA LYS A 120 0.98 -13.06 -6.17
C LYS A 120 2.08 -12.28 -6.88
N SER A 121 2.34 -11.02 -6.51
CA SER A 121 3.41 -10.26 -7.13
C SER A 121 4.80 -10.79 -6.73
N ALA A 122 5.70 -10.88 -7.71
CA ALA A 122 7.11 -11.18 -7.47
C ALA A 122 7.89 -9.97 -6.91
N ASN A 123 7.31 -8.77 -6.96
CA ASN A 123 7.91 -7.52 -6.52
C ASN A 123 7.19 -6.91 -5.31
N ARG A 124 6.63 -7.75 -4.43
CA ARG A 124 5.93 -7.31 -3.21
C ARG A 124 6.85 -6.40 -2.37
N PRO A 125 6.30 -5.34 -1.75
CA PRO A 125 4.90 -4.97 -1.62
C PRO A 125 4.30 -4.29 -2.86
N PHE A 126 5.08 -4.07 -3.92
CA PHE A 126 4.62 -3.40 -5.14
C PHE A 126 3.85 -4.35 -6.04
N CYS A 127 3.00 -3.79 -6.90
CA CYS A 127 2.26 -4.53 -7.92
C CYS A 127 3.07 -4.62 -9.22
N ASP A 128 3.10 -5.79 -9.84
CA ASP A 128 3.73 -6.08 -11.14
C ASP A 128 2.72 -6.49 -12.22
N GLY A 129 1.42 -6.33 -11.95
CA GLY A 129 0.35 -6.72 -12.87
C GLY A 129 -0.12 -8.18 -12.76
N THR A 130 0.47 -9.01 -11.89
CA THR A 130 0.10 -10.44 -11.75
C THR A 130 -1.38 -10.67 -11.38
N HIS A 131 -2.03 -9.70 -10.73
CA HIS A 131 -3.46 -9.76 -10.40
C HIS A 131 -4.35 -10.02 -11.63
N ALA A 132 -4.04 -9.42 -12.78
CA ALA A 132 -4.83 -9.55 -14.01
C ALA A 132 -4.82 -10.99 -14.58
N LYS A 133 -3.73 -11.74 -14.33
CA LYS A 133 -3.56 -13.12 -14.82
C LYS A 133 -4.11 -14.17 -13.87
N THR A 134 -4.39 -13.79 -12.63
CA THR A 134 -4.63 -14.73 -11.53
C THR A 134 -6.04 -14.67 -10.97
N GLY A 135 -6.93 -13.95 -11.67
CA GLY A 135 -8.36 -13.85 -11.34
C GLY A 135 -8.61 -13.19 -9.99
N PHE A 136 -7.76 -12.25 -9.57
CA PHE A 136 -7.97 -11.55 -8.31
C PHE A 136 -9.27 -10.73 -8.39
N VAL A 137 -10.21 -11.01 -7.49
CA VAL A 137 -11.47 -10.28 -7.38
C VAL A 137 -11.50 -9.56 -6.05
N ALA A 138 -11.56 -8.24 -6.10
CA ALA A 138 -11.73 -7.39 -4.92
C ALA A 138 -12.04 -5.96 -5.33
N GLU A 139 -13.09 -5.40 -4.76
CA GLU A 139 -13.44 -3.98 -4.91
C GLU A 139 -12.74 -3.11 -3.84
#